data_AF-A0A7H8XX94-F1
#
_entry.id   AF-A0A7H8XX94-F1
#
_cell.length_a   1.000
_cell.length_b   1.000
_cell.length_c   1.000
_cell.angle_alpha   90.00
_cell.angle_beta   90.00
_cell.angle_gamma   90.00
#
_symmetry.space_group_name_H-M   'P 1'
#
loop_
_entity.id
_entity.type
_entity.pdbx_description
1 polymer ?
#
loop_
_entity_poly.entity_id
_entity_poly.type
_entity_poly.pdbx_seq_one_letter_code
_entity_poly.pdbx_strand_id
1 'polypeptide(L)'
;MSLHAVYYDLIWADERTHEFRRQFLSGRPVRWYVYLNAPVARLGPVIDLGPAVVDTPQRIAAIAERACVGNGASVLEYVRDLERAFAIPIERVSEYPGVSIAELKAELGVFHPPQGYVKLRNHPELLGVCESVTAESPVREMTVRGR
;
A
#
# COMPACT_ATOMS: atom_id res chain seq x y z
N MET A 1 3.50 -4.03 3.77
CA MET A 1 3.87 -2.59 3.96
C MET A 1 3.13 -2.06 5.18
N SER A 2 3.42 -0.85 5.68
CA SER A 2 2.68 -0.26 6.82
C SER A 2 1.99 1.04 6.45
N LEU A 3 0.70 1.17 6.78
CA LEU A 3 -0.14 2.30 6.39
C LEU A 3 -0.88 2.88 7.62
N HIS A 4 -1.03 4.20 7.70
CA HIS A 4 -1.91 4.79 8.71
C HIS A 4 -3.38 4.65 8.30
N ALA A 5 -4.26 4.38 9.26
CA ALA A 5 -5.69 4.13 9.02
C ALA A 5 -6.36 5.25 8.20
N VAL A 6 -6.04 6.51 8.45
CA VAL A 6 -6.57 7.66 7.67
C VAL A 6 -6.37 7.49 6.17
N TYR A 7 -5.22 6.98 5.73
CA TYR A 7 -4.96 6.76 4.32
C TYR A 7 -5.69 5.56 3.75
N TYR A 8 -5.95 4.55 4.57
CA TYR A 8 -6.75 3.40 4.20
C TYR A 8 -8.21 3.81 4.00
N ASP A 9 -8.73 4.68 4.85
CA ASP A 9 -10.09 5.22 4.74
C ASP A 9 -10.26 6.07 3.47
N LEU A 10 -9.25 6.87 3.10
CA LEU A 10 -9.25 7.61 1.82
C LEU A 10 -9.29 6.68 0.60
N ILE A 11 -8.69 5.49 0.68
CA ILE A 11 -8.80 4.50 -0.42
C ILE A 11 -10.24 4.01 -0.50
N TRP A 12 -10.88 3.68 0.63
CA TRP A 12 -12.30 3.27 0.66
C TRP A 12 -13.28 4.34 0.22
N ALA A 13 -12.92 5.62 0.39
CA ALA A 13 -13.69 6.74 -0.13
C ALA A 13 -13.45 7.01 -1.63
N ASP A 14 -12.59 6.23 -2.30
CA ASP A 14 -12.15 6.46 -3.68
C ASP A 14 -11.45 7.83 -3.87
N GLU A 15 -10.97 8.43 -2.78
CA GLU A 15 -10.24 9.71 -2.75
C GLU A 15 -8.73 9.50 -2.93
N ARG A 16 -8.24 8.30 -2.61
CA ARG A 16 -6.85 7.89 -2.85
C ARG A 16 -6.81 6.73 -3.85
N THR A 17 -6.56 7.06 -5.11
CA THR A 17 -6.50 6.08 -6.21
C THR A 17 -5.08 5.65 -6.58
N HIS A 18 -4.07 6.33 -6.04
CA HIS A 18 -2.66 6.08 -6.33
C HIS A 18 -1.81 6.08 -5.07
N GLU A 19 -0.75 5.28 -5.12
CA GLU A 19 0.38 5.35 -4.21
C GLU A 19 1.56 6.00 -4.92
N PHE A 20 2.28 6.87 -4.22
CA PHE A 20 3.49 7.52 -4.74
C PHE A 20 4.71 7.07 -3.97
N ARG A 21 5.78 6.67 -4.68
CA ARG A 21 7.01 6.17 -4.06
C ARG A 21 8.24 6.76 -4.74
N ARG A 22 9.26 7.02 -3.93
CA ARG A 22 10.62 7.38 -4.38
C ARG A 22 11.35 6.19 -5.02
N GLN A 23 11.09 4.98 -4.52
CA GLN A 23 11.65 3.73 -5.04
C GLN A 23 10.59 2.62 -5.01
N PHE A 24 10.38 1.95 -6.14
CA PHE A 24 9.43 0.84 -6.23
C PHE A 24 9.81 -0.16 -7.33
N LEU A 25 9.10 -1.29 -7.37
CA LEU A 25 9.21 -2.27 -8.45
C LEU A 25 8.49 -1.73 -9.70
N SER A 26 9.07 -1.90 -10.89
CA SER A 26 8.48 -1.48 -12.16
C SER A 26 8.06 -2.68 -13.03
N GLY A 27 7.16 -2.43 -13.97
CA GLY A 27 6.84 -3.36 -15.07
C GLY A 27 5.91 -4.52 -14.73
N ARG A 28 5.36 -4.58 -13.51
CA ARG A 28 4.40 -5.63 -13.12
C ARG A 28 3.45 -5.18 -12.01
N PRO A 29 2.22 -5.73 -11.95
CA PRO A 29 1.35 -5.54 -10.79
C PRO A 29 1.94 -6.18 -9.54
N VAL A 30 1.55 -5.67 -8.37
CA VAL A 30 2.03 -6.12 -7.06
C VAL A 30 0.86 -6.21 -6.09
N ARG A 31 0.81 -7.28 -5.29
CA ARG A 31 -0.09 -7.36 -4.14
C ARG A 31 0.62 -6.88 -2.87
N TRP A 32 -0.03 -6.00 -2.14
CA TRP A 32 0.40 -5.55 -0.82
C TRP A 32 -0.47 -6.16 0.26
N TYR A 33 0.17 -6.89 1.17
CA TYR A 33 -0.36 -7.14 2.51
C TYR A 33 0.00 -5.94 3.39
N VAL A 34 -1.02 -5.33 3.98
CA VAL A 34 -0.90 -4.04 4.66
C VAL A 34 -1.11 -4.24 6.15
N TYR A 35 -0.10 -3.80 6.91
CA TYR A 35 -0.22 -3.61 8.34
C TYR A 35 -0.74 -2.20 8.59
N LEU A 36 -1.89 -2.06 9.26
CA LEU A 36 -2.39 -0.78 9.72
C LEU A 36 -1.69 -0.41 11.02
N ASN A 37 -1.11 0.79 11.05
CA ASN A 37 -0.42 1.33 12.21
C ASN A 37 -1.38 1.53 13.40
N ALA A 38 -0.82 1.84 14.57
CA ALA A 38 -1.61 2.26 15.73
C ALA A 38 -2.58 3.42 15.34
N PRO A 39 -3.79 3.45 15.90
CA PRO A 39 -4.31 2.58 16.98
C PRO A 39 -4.84 1.21 16.51
N VAL A 40 -4.93 0.95 15.20
CA VAL A 40 -5.51 -0.30 14.68
C VAL A 40 -4.57 -1.50 14.92
N ALA A 41 -3.28 -1.32 14.62
CA ALA A 41 -2.20 -2.28 14.92
C ALA A 41 -2.49 -3.72 14.45
N ARG A 42 -2.90 -3.88 13.19
CA ARG A 42 -3.36 -5.16 12.61
C ARG A 42 -2.91 -5.32 11.16
N LEU A 43 -2.47 -6.51 10.78
CA LEU A 43 -2.30 -6.93 9.39
C LEU A 43 -3.62 -7.49 8.89
N GLY A 44 -4.23 -6.92 7.85
CA GLY A 44 -5.56 -7.37 7.42
C GLY A 44 -5.95 -6.86 6.04
N PRO A 45 -5.70 -5.58 5.72
CA PRO A 45 -5.97 -5.12 4.37
C PRO A 45 -5.01 -5.70 3.33
N VAL A 46 -5.56 -5.99 2.16
CA VAL A 46 -4.84 -6.39 0.96
C VAL A 46 -5.15 -5.40 -0.14
N ILE A 47 -4.12 -4.86 -0.77
CA ILE A 47 -4.22 -3.90 -1.86
C ILE A 47 -3.56 -4.49 -3.10
N ASP A 48 -4.33 -4.68 -4.15
CA ASP A 48 -3.78 -5.02 -5.47
C ASP A 48 -3.43 -3.72 -6.19
N LEU A 49 -2.17 -3.65 -6.61
CA LEU A 49 -1.60 -2.53 -7.31
C LEU A 49 -1.31 -2.91 -8.75
N GLY A 50 -1.63 -2.01 -9.67
CA GLY A 50 -1.24 -2.16 -11.06
C GLY A 50 0.25 -1.89 -11.28
N PRO A 51 0.74 -2.04 -12.53
CA PRO A 51 2.11 -1.70 -12.87
C PRO A 51 2.43 -0.23 -12.58
N ALA A 52 3.57 0.02 -11.91
CA ALA A 52 4.00 1.37 -11.61
C ALA A 52 4.34 2.17 -12.88
N VAL A 53 3.80 3.38 -12.98
CA VAL A 53 4.24 4.42 -13.92
C VAL A 53 5.53 5.02 -13.37
N VAL A 54 6.61 4.90 -14.14
CA VAL A 54 7.94 5.43 -13.80
C VAL A 54 8.22 6.64 -14.67
N ASP A 55 8.34 7.81 -14.06
CA ASP A 55 8.46 9.06 -14.81
C ASP A 55 9.18 10.15 -14.00
N THR A 56 9.39 11.32 -14.59
CA THR A 56 10.00 12.48 -13.93
C THR A 56 9.14 12.99 -12.76
N PRO A 57 9.73 13.63 -11.74
CA PRO A 57 8.97 14.20 -10.62
C PRO A 57 7.78 15.08 -11.03
N GLN A 58 7.95 15.89 -12.07
CA GLN A 58 6.89 16.78 -12.57
C GLN A 58 5.72 15.99 -13.15
N ARG A 59 5.99 14.90 -13.88
CA ARG A 59 4.95 14.06 -14.46
C ARG A 59 4.24 13.23 -13.39
N ILE A 60 4.97 12.75 -12.39
CA ILE A 60 4.38 12.07 -11.22
C ILE A 60 3.50 13.02 -10.41
N ALA A 61 3.94 14.25 -10.17
CA ALA A 61 3.14 15.27 -9.51
C ALA A 61 1.87 15.63 -10.31
N ALA A 62 1.96 15.68 -11.65
CA ALA A 62 0.79 15.88 -12.50
C ALA A 62 -0.20 14.71 -12.43
N ILE A 63 0.27 13.46 -12.27
CA ILE A 63 -0.62 12.31 -12.00
C ILE A 63 -1.31 12.50 -10.65
N ALA A 64 -0.58 12.90 -9.60
CA ALA A 64 -1.14 13.15 -8.29
C ALA A 64 -2.23 14.24 -8.31
N GLU A 65 -2.00 15.33 -9.02
CA GLU A 65 -2.97 16.43 -9.15
C GLU A 65 -4.25 16.00 -9.87
N ARG A 66 -4.14 15.19 -10.93
CA ARG A 66 -5.31 14.63 -11.64
C ARG A 66 -6.07 13.64 -10.77
N ALA A 67 -5.35 12.81 -10.02
CA ALA A 67 -5.95 11.83 -9.12
C ALA A 67 -6.68 12.48 -7.94
N CYS A 68 -6.12 13.56 -7.38
CA CYS A 68 -6.70 14.33 -6.31
C CYS A 68 -6.20 15.78 -6.38
N VAL A 69 -7.12 16.71 -6.63
CA VAL A 69 -6.80 18.14 -6.77
C VAL A 69 -6.16 18.67 -5.48
N GLY A 70 -5.03 19.35 -5.62
CA GLY A 70 -4.22 19.86 -4.50
C GLY A 70 -3.14 18.90 -4.00
N ASN A 71 -3.10 17.64 -4.46
CA ASN A 71 -2.08 16.66 -4.06
C ASN A 71 -0.78 16.76 -4.88
N GLY A 72 -0.78 17.44 -6.03
CA GLY A 72 0.39 17.53 -6.90
C GLY A 72 1.59 18.20 -6.24
N ALA A 73 1.37 19.29 -5.51
CA ALA A 73 2.43 20.06 -4.88
C ALA A 73 3.15 19.28 -3.76
N SER A 74 2.40 18.58 -2.91
CA SER A 74 2.96 17.75 -1.83
C SER A 74 3.75 16.56 -2.39
N VAL A 75 3.24 15.91 -3.44
CA VAL A 75 3.94 14.81 -4.11
C VAL A 75 5.20 15.32 -4.80
N LEU A 76 5.15 16.47 -5.48
CA LEU A 76 6.34 17.07 -6.10
C LEU A 76 7.42 17.33 -5.06
N GLU A 77 7.08 17.96 -3.92
CA GLU A 77 8.03 18.22 -2.85
C GLU A 77 8.64 16.91 -2.32
N TYR A 78 7.84 15.85 -2.20
CA TYR A 78 8.31 14.53 -1.76
C TYR A 78 9.30 13.85 -2.73
N VAL A 79 9.29 14.19 -4.03
CA VAL A 79 10.12 13.51 -5.06
C VAL A 79 11.07 14.43 -5.83
N ARG A 80 11.13 15.72 -5.49
CA ARG A 80 11.81 16.78 -6.27
C ARG A 80 13.30 16.57 -6.53
N ASP A 81 13.98 15.82 -5.68
CA ASP A 81 15.42 15.55 -5.73
C ASP A 81 15.77 14.25 -6.48
N LEU A 82 14.79 13.64 -7.15
CA LEU A 82 14.97 12.40 -7.90
C LEU A 82 14.96 12.63 -9.41
N GLU A 83 15.70 11.82 -10.16
CA GLU A 83 15.59 11.77 -11.63
C GLU A 83 14.25 11.15 -12.07
N ARG A 84 13.75 10.19 -11.28
CA ARG A 84 12.51 9.46 -11.54
C ARG A 84 11.81 9.08 -10.24
N ALA A 85 10.49 9.02 -10.30
CA ALA A 85 9.63 8.57 -9.22
C ALA A 85 8.54 7.63 -9.77
N PHE A 86 7.72 7.08 -8.85
CA PHE A 86 6.77 6.03 -9.16
C PHE A 86 5.37 6.46 -8.73
N ALA A 87 4.42 6.40 -9.66
CA ALA A 87 2.99 6.46 -9.39
C ALA A 87 2.43 5.06 -9.61
N ILE A 88 1.85 4.47 -8.57
CA ILE A 88 1.33 3.11 -8.60
C ILE A 88 -0.19 3.17 -8.47
N PRO A 89 -0.94 2.76 -9.51
CA PRO A 89 -2.39 2.75 -9.44
C PRO A 89 -2.86 1.67 -8.46
N ILE A 90 -3.84 2.03 -7.63
CA ILE A 90 -4.56 1.10 -6.78
C ILE A 90 -5.71 0.55 -7.60
N GLU A 91 -5.78 -0.77 -7.78
CA GLU A 91 -6.81 -1.42 -8.60
C GLU A 91 -7.92 -2.00 -7.73
N ARG A 92 -7.55 -2.61 -6.60
CA ARG A 92 -8.50 -3.25 -5.69
C ARG A 92 -8.01 -3.17 -4.26
N VAL A 93 -8.96 -2.98 -3.34
CA VAL A 93 -8.75 -3.09 -1.90
C VAL A 93 -9.69 -4.14 -1.33
N SER A 94 -9.18 -4.99 -0.45
CA SER A 94 -9.95 -6.00 0.27
C SER A 94 -9.56 -5.96 1.75
N GLU A 95 -10.57 -6.08 2.62
CA GLU A 95 -10.37 -6.18 4.06
C GLU A 95 -10.63 -7.61 4.53
N TYR A 96 -9.70 -8.16 5.31
CA TYR A 96 -9.85 -9.45 5.98
C TYR A 96 -9.93 -9.26 7.50
N PRO A 97 -10.40 -10.26 8.27
CA PRO A 97 -10.41 -10.21 9.74
C PRO A 97 -9.02 -10.01 10.35
N GLY A 98 -7.97 -10.42 9.64
CA GLY A 98 -6.59 -10.05 9.91
C GLY A 98 -6.03 -10.58 11.24
N VAL A 99 -4.80 -10.18 11.55
CA VAL A 99 -4.06 -10.59 12.75
C VAL A 99 -3.48 -9.36 13.45
N SER A 100 -3.69 -9.28 14.77
CA SER A 100 -3.20 -8.19 15.60
C SER A 100 -1.67 -8.21 15.74
N ILE A 101 -1.08 -7.10 16.19
CA ILE A 101 0.35 -7.05 16.51
C ILE A 101 0.74 -8.06 17.61
N ALA A 102 -0.16 -8.39 18.53
CA ALA A 102 0.10 -9.37 19.58
C ALA A 102 0.23 -10.79 19.01
N GLU A 103 -0.70 -11.17 18.12
CA GLU A 103 -0.68 -12.45 17.42
C GLU A 103 0.55 -12.54 16.50
N LEU A 104 0.86 -11.48 15.73
CA LEU A 104 2.04 -11.42 14.89
C LEU A 104 3.34 -11.64 15.68
N LYS A 105 3.45 -11.06 16.88
CA LYS A 105 4.61 -11.27 17.75
C LYS A 105 4.64 -12.66 18.36
N ALA A 106 3.48 -13.23 18.69
CA ALA A 106 3.40 -14.60 19.19
C ALA A 106 3.85 -15.62 18.13
N GLU A 107 3.49 -15.39 16.86
CA GLU A 107 3.80 -16.29 15.76
C GLU A 107 5.22 -16.09 15.19
N LEU A 108 5.68 -14.84 15.05
CA LEU A 108 6.98 -14.51 14.43
C LEU A 108 8.10 -14.27 15.47
N GLY A 109 7.78 -14.30 16.76
CA GLY A 109 8.66 -13.93 17.88
C GLY A 109 8.90 -12.42 17.97
N VAL A 110 9.41 -11.79 16.91
CA VAL A 110 9.62 -10.35 16.80
C VAL A 110 8.99 -9.85 15.51
N PHE A 111 8.14 -8.83 15.64
CA PHE A 111 7.56 -8.15 14.49
C PHE A 111 7.68 -6.63 14.62
N HIS A 112 8.26 -6.02 13.60
CA HIS A 112 8.34 -4.57 13.43
C HIS A 112 7.68 -4.19 12.09
N PRO A 113 6.68 -3.30 12.09
CA PRO A 113 6.08 -2.83 10.85
C PRO A 113 7.15 -2.21 9.92
N PRO A 114 7.18 -2.56 8.63
CA PRO A 114 8.17 -2.01 7.70
C PRO A 114 7.99 -0.50 7.49
N GLN A 115 9.09 0.26 7.46
CA GLN A 115 9.07 1.70 7.15
C GLN A 115 8.85 2.01 5.66
N GLY A 116 8.95 1.01 4.79
CA GLY A 116 8.56 1.08 3.39
C GLY A 116 7.73 -0.15 3.02
N TYR A 117 8.40 -1.13 2.40
CA TYR A 117 7.84 -2.45 2.15
C TYR A 117 8.95 -3.50 2.24
N VAL A 118 8.55 -4.74 2.48
CA VAL A 118 9.44 -5.92 2.40
C VAL A 118 8.96 -6.83 1.29
N LYS A 119 9.87 -7.61 0.70
CA LYS A 119 9.52 -8.63 -0.28
C LYS A 119 9.26 -9.94 0.47
N LEU A 120 8.01 -10.39 0.51
CA LEU A 120 7.61 -11.57 1.29
C LEU A 120 8.37 -12.85 0.93
N ARG A 121 8.81 -13.01 -0.32
CA ARG A 121 9.68 -14.14 -0.73
C ARG A 121 10.99 -14.24 0.07
N ASN A 122 11.42 -13.16 0.72
CA ASN A 122 12.61 -13.13 1.58
C ASN A 122 12.26 -13.38 3.07
N HIS A 123 10.97 -13.55 3.40
CA HIS A 123 10.45 -13.70 4.76
C HIS A 123 9.35 -14.78 4.76
N PRO A 124 9.71 -16.07 4.65
CA PRO A 124 8.75 -17.16 4.44
C PRO A 124 7.72 -17.29 5.56
N GLU A 125 8.10 -17.05 6.81
CA GLU A 125 7.18 -17.07 7.96
C GLU A 125 6.12 -15.97 7.84
N LEU A 126 6.54 -14.74 7.53
CA LEU A 126 5.60 -13.63 7.30
C LEU A 126 4.74 -13.86 6.06
N LEU A 127 5.27 -14.54 5.03
CA LEU A 127 4.47 -14.95 3.87
C LEU A 127 3.37 -15.94 4.30
N GLY A 128 3.69 -16.94 5.11
CA GLY A 128 2.71 -17.89 5.65
C GLY A 128 1.58 -17.21 6.42
N VAL A 129 1.91 -16.23 7.28
CA VAL A 129 0.90 -15.41 7.97
C VAL A 129 0.02 -14.66 6.97
N CYS A 130 0.62 -13.99 5.98
CA CYS A 130 -0.11 -13.27 4.95
C CYS A 130 -1.07 -14.19 4.18
N GLU A 131 -0.60 -15.37 3.79
CA GLU A 131 -1.41 -16.37 3.08
C GLU A 131 -2.59 -16.86 3.93
N SER A 132 -2.34 -17.16 5.21
CA SER A 132 -3.37 -17.54 6.19
C SER A 132 -4.47 -16.47 6.32
N VAL A 133 -4.09 -15.19 6.44
CA VAL A 133 -5.04 -14.07 6.50
C VAL A 133 -5.96 -14.03 5.27
N THR A 134 -5.45 -14.41 4.10
CA THR A 134 -6.22 -14.43 2.84
C THR A 134 -6.85 -15.77 2.48
N ALA A 135 -6.74 -16.78 3.35
CA ALA A 135 -7.40 -18.06 3.17
C ALA A 135 -8.92 -17.96 3.44
N GLU A 136 -9.32 -17.00 4.27
CA GLU A 136 -10.72 -16.67 4.53
C GLU A 136 -11.32 -15.76 3.44
N SER A 137 -12.65 -15.58 3.46
CA SER A 137 -13.29 -14.60 2.58
C SER A 137 -13.08 -13.16 3.09
N PRO A 138 -12.93 -12.16 2.20
CA PRO A 138 -12.84 -10.77 2.64
C PRO A 138 -14.14 -10.33 3.31
N VAL A 139 -14.01 -9.54 4.38
CA VAL A 139 -15.12 -8.86 5.07
C VAL A 139 -15.78 -7.83 4.16
N ARG A 140 -14.97 -7.15 3.35
CA ARG A 140 -15.42 -6.23 2.30
C ARG A 140 -14.34 -6.08 1.23
N GLU A 141 -14.76 -5.71 0.02
CA GLU A 141 -13.86 -5.39 -1.08
C GLU A 141 -14.40 -4.26 -1.96
N MET A 142 -13.50 -3.58 -2.64
CA MET A 142 -13.82 -2.52 -3.60
C MET A 142 -12.80 -2.51 -4.73
N THR A 143 -13.29 -2.36 -5.97
CA THR A 143 -12.47 -1.98 -7.11
C THR A 143 -12.35 -0.46 -7.14
N VAL A 144 -11.13 0.04 -7.15
CA VAL A 144 -10.84 1.47 -7.21
C VAL A 144 -10.90 1.90 -8.67
N ARG A 145 -11.76 2.87 -8.98
CA ARG A 145 -11.93 3.36 -10.35
C ARG A 145 -11.18 4.67 -10.46
N GLY A 146 -9.98 4.65 -11.05
CA GLY A 146 -9.26 5.88 -11.36
C GLY A 146 -10.15 6.83 -12.18
N ARG A 147 -10.24 8.09 -11.73
CA ARG A 147 -10.91 9.17 -12.48
C ARG A 147 -10.02 9.74 -13.57
#